data_AF-A0A8T5ZEG9-F1
#
_entry.id   AF-A0A8T5ZEG9-F1
#
_cell.length_a   1.000
_cell.length_b   1.000
_cell.length_c   1.000
_cell.angle_alpha   90.00
_cell.angle_beta   90.00
_cell.angle_gamma   90.00
#
_symmetry.space_group_name_H-M   'P 1'
#
loop_
_entity.id
_entity.type
_entity.pdbx_description
1 polymer ?
#
loop_
_entity_poly.entity_id
_entity_poly.type
_entity_poly.pdbx_seq_one_letter_code
_entity_poly.pdbx_strand_id
1 'polypeptide(L)' 'LLEMHAPESMVLAASFKTPRQALDCLLAGCESITLPLDVAQQMLNTPAVESAIEKFEHDWNAAFGTTHL' A
#
# COMPACT_ATOMS: atom_id res chain seq x y z
N LEU A 1 17.20 -3.46 18.77
CA LEU A 1 17.18 -4.01 20.16
C LEU A 1 16.58 -5.41 20.20
N LEU A 2 15.35 -5.60 19.71
CA LEU A 2 14.70 -6.92 19.63
C LEU A 2 15.53 -7.89 18.79
N GLU A 3 15.93 -7.51 17.57
CA GLU A 3 16.80 -8.33 16.72
C GLU A 3 18.08 -8.84 17.42
N MET A 4 18.67 -8.03 18.32
CA MET A 4 19.92 -8.38 19.00
C MET A 4 19.71 -9.16 20.30
N HIS A 5 18.57 -9.00 20.98
CA HIS A 5 18.41 -9.47 22.37
C HIS A 5 17.13 -10.30 22.61
N ALA A 6 16.21 -10.33 21.66
CA ALA A 6 14.95 -11.07 21.71
C ALA A 6 14.49 -11.44 20.27
N PRO A 7 15.26 -12.28 19.56
CA PRO A 7 15.03 -12.56 18.12
C PRO A 7 13.72 -13.29 17.82
N GLU A 8 13.10 -13.92 18.83
CA GLU A 8 11.77 -14.55 18.71
C GLU A 8 10.61 -13.53 18.80
N SER A 9 10.91 -12.25 19.07
CA SER A 9 9.93 -11.17 19.17
C SER A 9 9.99 -10.25 17.96
N MET A 10 8.82 -9.81 17.50
CA MET A 10 8.69 -8.91 16.35
C MET A 10 8.12 -7.56 16.76
N VAL A 11 8.48 -6.51 16.02
CA VAL A 11 7.82 -5.21 16.14
C VAL A 11 6.44 -5.27 15.47
N LEU A 12 5.40 -4.89 16.21
CA LEU A 12 4.07 -4.59 15.68
C LEU A 12 3.78 -3.11 15.82
N ALA A 13 4.09 -2.33 14.79
CA ALA A 13 3.89 -0.89 14.81
C ALA A 13 2.39 -0.55 14.64
N ALA A 14 1.92 0.46 15.37
CA ALA A 14 0.51 0.80 15.50
C ALA A 14 0.31 2.31 15.64
N SER A 15 -0.95 2.75 15.71
CA SER A 15 -1.34 4.16 15.95
C SER A 15 -0.93 5.12 14.82
N PHE A 16 -1.26 4.74 13.58
CA PHE A 16 -0.97 5.57 12.41
C PHE A 16 -2.08 6.59 12.15
N LYS A 17 -1.68 7.75 11.62
CA LYS A 17 -2.56 8.80 11.09
C LYS A 17 -2.32 9.09 9.62
N THR A 18 -1.21 8.63 9.06
CA THR A 18 -0.92 8.74 7.62
C THR A 18 -0.26 7.47 7.08
N PRO A 19 -0.44 7.15 5.79
CA PRO A 19 0.30 6.10 5.09
C PRO A 19 1.82 6.25 5.19
N ARG A 20 2.31 7.49 5.23
CA ARG A 20 3.76 7.77 5.28
C ARG A 20 4.39 7.25 6.58
N GLN A 21 3.71 7.40 7.71
CA GLN A 21 4.19 6.86 8.98
C GLN A 21 4.32 5.33 8.94
N ALA A 22 3.34 4.65 8.36
CA ALA A 22 3.38 3.20 8.19
C ALA A 22 4.54 2.78 7.27
N LEU A 23 4.74 3.49 6.15
CA LEU A 23 5.86 3.27 5.25
C LEU A 23 7.22 3.47 5.95
N ASP A 24 7.36 4.53 6.75
CA ASP A 24 8.61 4.79 7.48
C ASP A 24 8.92 3.67 8.50
N CYS A 25 7.89 3.12 9.18
CA CYS A 25 8.06 1.94 10.04
C CYS A 25 8.51 0.69 9.26
N LEU A 26 7.88 0.42 8.12
CA LEU A 26 8.24 -0.71 7.27
C LEU A 26 9.68 -0.57 6.75
N LEU A 27 10.07 0.61 6.27
CA LEU A 27 11.43 0.90 5.79
C LEU A 27 12.47 0.82 6.91
N ALA A 28 12.08 1.09 8.15
CA ALA A 28 12.94 0.91 9.33
C ALA A 28 13.11 -0.56 9.76
N GLY A 29 12.44 -1.50 9.08
CA GLY A 29 12.54 -2.94 9.36
C GLY A 29 11.45 -3.48 10.29
N CYS A 30 10.36 -2.75 10.51
CA CYS A 30 9.22 -3.32 11.24
C CYS A 30 8.62 -4.49 10.45
N GLU A 31 8.61 -5.67 11.04
CA GLU A 31 8.11 -6.90 10.40
C GLU A 31 6.58 -6.95 10.34
N SER A 32 5.89 -6.20 11.20
CA SER A 32 4.44 -6.14 11.20
C SER A 32 3.90 -4.75 11.55
N ILE A 33 2.72 -4.45 11.02
CA ILE A 33 1.96 -3.22 11.28
C ILE A 33 0.48 -3.54 11.48
N THR A 34 -0.22 -2.73 12.27
CA THR A 34 -1.68 -2.69 12.34
C THR A 34 -2.19 -1.32 11.96
N LEU A 35 -3.08 -1.25 10.97
CA LEU A 35 -3.57 0.00 10.39
C LEU A 35 -5.02 0.25 10.79
N PRO A 36 -5.41 1.50 11.10
CA PRO A 36 -6.81 1.88 11.08
C PRO A 36 -7.32 1.88 9.63
N LEU A 37 -8.64 1.70 9.46
CA LEU A 37 -9.26 1.51 8.14
C LEU A 37 -9.03 2.67 7.18
N ASP A 38 -9.05 3.90 7.68
CA ASP A 38 -8.83 5.12 6.90
C ASP A 38 -7.42 5.15 6.30
N VAL A 39 -6.39 4.82 7.09
CA VAL A 39 -5.01 4.76 6.60
C VAL A 39 -4.81 3.62 5.61
N ALA A 40 -5.41 2.44 5.87
CA ALA A 40 -5.35 1.31 4.95
C ALA A 40 -5.98 1.64 3.58
N GLN A 41 -7.12 2.33 3.56
CA GLN A 41 -7.77 2.78 2.33
C GLN A 41 -6.90 3.81 1.59
N GLN A 42 -6.32 4.78 2.31
CA GLN A 42 -5.42 5.77 1.71
C GLN A 42 -4.17 5.13 1.08
N MET A 43 -3.70 3.99 1.59
CA MET A 43 -2.56 3.27 0.99
C MET A 43 -2.90 2.66 -0.38
N LEU A 44 -4.16 2.36 -0.66
CA LEU A 44 -4.60 1.70 -1.89
C LEU A 44 -5.13 2.69 -2.94
N ASN A 45 -5.68 3.82 -2.50
CA ASN A 45 -6.35 4.78 -3.38
C ASN A 45 -5.34 5.82 -3.92
N THR A 46 -4.70 5.50 -5.05
CA THR A 46 -3.75 6.40 -5.72
C THR A 46 -4.34 6.94 -7.03
N PRO A 47 -4.60 8.26 -7.17
CA PRO A 47 -5.21 8.84 -8.37
C PRO A 47 -4.44 8.54 -9.67
N ALA A 48 -3.11 8.50 -9.62
CA ALA A 48 -2.31 8.16 -10.79
C ALA A 48 -2.50 6.72 -11.28
N VAL A 49 -2.81 5.79 -10.37
CA VAL A 49 -3.12 4.39 -10.72
C VAL A 49 -4.49 4.31 -11.38
N GLU A 50 -5.49 5.01 -10.84
CA GLU A 50 -6.83 5.10 -11.43
C GLU A 50 -6.76 5.67 -12.86
N SER A 51 -6.09 6.81 -13.05
CA SER A 51 -5.90 7.40 -14.38
C SER A 51 -5.13 6.49 -15.35
N ALA A 52 -4.20 5.67 -14.85
CA ALA A 52 -3.49 4.70 -15.70
C ALA A 52 -4.43 3.57 -16.17
N ILE A 53 -5.31 3.08 -15.29
CA ILE A 53 -6.33 2.08 -15.63
C ILE A 53 -7.29 2.64 -16.68
N GLU A 54 -7.83 3.85 -16.46
CA GLU A 54 -8.73 4.51 -17.42
C GLU A 54 -8.08 4.67 -18.80
N LYS A 55 -6.80 5.04 -18.83
CA LYS A 55 -6.05 5.15 -20.07
C LYS A 55 -5.92 3.80 -20.77
N PHE A 56 -5.59 2.73 -20.04
CA PHE A 56 -5.50 1.40 -20.62
C PHE A 56 -6.85 0.93 -21.19
N GLU A 57 -7.95 1.17 -20.48
CA GLU A 57 -9.29 0.84 -20.98
C GLU A 57 -9.64 1.61 -22.25
N HIS A 58 -9.31 2.91 -22.29
CA HIS A 58 -9.53 3.74 -23.47
C HIS A 58 -8.73 3.24 -24.68
N ASP A 59 -7.42 3.04 -24.51
CA ASP A 59 -6.53 2.59 -25.57
C ASP A 59 -6.94 1.20 -26.08
N TRP A 60 -7.35 0.29 -25.19
CA TRP A 60 -7.83 -1.05 -25.55
C TRP A 60 -9.14 -1.01 -26.33
N ASN A 61 -10.12 -0.24 -25.85
CA ASN A 61 -11.40 -0.07 -26.55
C ASN A 61 -11.24 0.62 -27.90
N ALA A 62 -10.32 1.59 -28.01
CA ALA A 62 -10.01 2.24 -29.29
C ALA A 62 -9.41 1.27 -30.31
N ALA A 63 -8.58 0.32 -29.86
CA ALA A 63 -7.93 -0.67 -30.73
C ALA A 63 -8.85 -1.85 -31.10
N PHE A 64 -9.70 -2.32 -30.19
CA PHE A 64 -10.42 -3.59 -30.32
C PHE A 64 -11.94 -3.50 -30.20
N GLY A 65 -12.50 -2.34 -29.85
CA GLY A 65 -13.95 -2.13 -29.70
C GLY A 65 -14.59 -2.81 -28.49
N THR A 66 -13.77 -3.26 -27.52
CA THR A 66 -14.19 -3.90 -26.26
C THR A 66 -13.17 -3.53 -25.17
N THR A 67 -13.55 -3.61 -23.90
CA THR A 67 -12.66 -3.53 -22.74
C THR A 67 -12.35 -4.90 -22.12
N HIS A 68 -12.93 -5.97 -22.66
CA HIS A 68 -12.70 -7.35 -22.25
C HIS A 68 -11.61 -8.00 -23.11
N LEU A 69 -10.94 -9.02 -22.52
CA LEU A 69 -10.06 -9.95 -23.22
C LEU A 69 -10.85 -10.95 -24.07
#